data_AF-A0A974ZLT9-F1
#
_entry.id   AF-A0A974ZLT9-F1
#
_cell.length_a   1.000
_cell.length_b   1.000
_cell.length_c   1.000
_cell.angle_alpha   90.00
_cell.angle_beta   90.00
_cell.angle_gamma   90.00
#
_symmetry.space_group_name_H-M   'P 1'
#
loop_
_entity.id
_entity.type
_entity.pdbx_description
1 polymer ?
#
loop_
_entity_poly.entity_id
_entity_poly.type
_entity_poly.pdbx_seq_one_letter_code
_entity_poly.pdbx_strand_id
1 'polypeptide(L)'
;MKNTKNNTARRKAIEAAQAFQEKENRLLALAEDYFSIYETSGAAAIDKKIEEHETKIQQLRKELVTIIQGTEAEKSHIVARFKEEGISQQEISQRICLAPSEVRQLLKESPSQEPHEIAN
;
A
#
# COMPACT_ATOMS: atom_id res chain seq x y z
N MET A 1 31.05 68.65 28.26
CA MET A 1 29.86 68.17 27.52
C MET A 1 30.06 66.81 26.81
N LYS A 2 30.95 65.91 27.29
CA LYS A 2 31.19 64.58 26.66
C LYS A 2 30.33 63.43 27.24
N ASN A 3 29.67 63.64 28.40
CA ASN A 3 29.04 62.55 29.16
C ASN A 3 27.58 62.22 28.73
N THR A 4 26.83 63.20 28.22
CA THR A 4 25.42 63.03 27.82
C THR A 4 25.23 62.30 26.50
N LYS A 5 26.15 62.47 25.54
CA LYS A 5 26.12 61.78 24.24
C LYS A 5 26.37 60.27 24.39
N ASN A 6 27.32 59.87 25.25
CA ASN A 6 27.59 58.46 25.53
C ASN A 6 26.42 57.76 26.23
N ASN A 7 25.75 58.43 27.16
CA ASN A 7 24.56 57.90 27.82
C ASN A 7 23.40 57.70 26.81
N THR A 8 23.18 58.67 25.92
CA THR A 8 22.16 58.58 24.87
C THR A 8 22.44 57.48 23.85
N ALA A 9 23.70 57.33 23.42
CA ALA A 9 24.12 56.28 22.51
C ALA A 9 23.94 54.89 23.13
N ARG A 10 24.30 54.73 24.42
CA ARG A 10 24.10 53.49 25.17
C ARG A 10 22.62 53.12 25.28
N ARG A 11 21.75 54.08 25.62
CA ARG A 11 20.30 53.84 25.68
C ARG A 11 19.75 53.39 24.33
N LYS A 12 20.11 54.06 23.23
CA LYS A 12 19.69 53.67 21.88
C LYS A 12 20.17 52.28 21.47
N ALA A 13 21.39 51.90 21.85
CA ALA A 13 21.91 50.56 21.58
C ALA A 13 21.12 49.48 22.34
N ILE A 14 20.73 49.75 23.59
CA ILE A 14 19.88 48.85 24.39
C ILE A 14 18.49 48.72 23.77
N GLU A 15 17.85 49.84 23.40
CA GLU A 15 16.53 49.84 22.75
C GLU A 15 16.55 49.09 21.41
N ALA A 16 17.62 49.27 20.61
CA ALA A 16 17.79 48.54 19.35
C ALA A 16 18.00 47.04 19.58
N ALA A 17 18.78 46.65 20.60
CA ALA A 17 18.98 45.24 20.95
C ALA A 17 17.67 44.58 21.44
N GLN A 18 16.87 45.28 22.23
CA GLN A 18 15.54 44.82 22.67
C GLN A 18 14.60 44.64 21.47
N ALA A 19 14.50 45.65 20.59
CA ALA A 19 13.67 45.57 19.40
C ALA A 19 14.10 44.45 18.44
N PHE A 20 15.41 44.18 18.34
CA PHE A 20 15.94 43.06 17.58
C PHE A 20 15.50 41.72 18.20
N GLN A 21 15.66 41.56 19.52
CA GLN A 21 15.24 40.34 20.20
C GLN A 21 13.73 40.08 20.06
N GLU A 22 12.90 41.11 20.18
CA GLU A 22 11.44 41.00 19.97
C GLU A 22 11.09 40.61 18.53
N LYS A 23 11.87 41.07 17.56
CA LYS A 23 11.71 40.65 16.16
C LYS A 23 12.09 39.18 15.99
N GLU A 24 13.24 38.76 16.51
CA GLU A 24 13.69 37.36 16.41
C GLU A 24 12.69 36.40 17.07
N ASN A 25 12.15 36.75 18.25
CA ASN A 25 11.14 35.94 18.91
C ASN A 25 9.86 35.78 18.06
N ARG A 26 9.42 36.84 17.36
CA ARG A 26 8.28 36.76 16.45
C ARG A 26 8.57 35.92 15.21
N LEU A 27 9.78 36.01 14.67
CA LEU A 27 10.19 35.16 13.53
C LEU A 27 10.24 33.69 13.92
N LEU A 28 10.73 33.38 15.13
CA LEU A 28 10.73 32.02 15.67
C LEU A 28 9.30 31.47 15.81
N ALA A 29 8.39 32.24 16.41
CA ALA A 29 6.99 31.85 16.53
C ALA A 29 6.34 31.60 15.16
N LEU A 30 6.60 32.46 14.16
CA LEU A 30 6.10 32.25 12.79
C LEU A 30 6.69 30.99 12.14
N ALA A 31 7.94 30.64 12.43
CA ALA A 31 8.54 29.42 11.94
C ALA A 31 7.92 28.18 12.59
N GLU A 32 7.69 28.21 13.90
CA GLU A 32 6.99 27.14 14.63
C GLU A 32 5.58 26.93 14.06
N ASP A 33 4.82 28.01 13.87
CA ASP A 33 3.50 27.96 13.24
C ASP A 33 3.60 27.31 11.85
N TYR A 34 4.53 27.77 11.00
CA TYR A 34 4.71 27.24 9.64
C TYR A 34 4.93 25.73 9.62
N PHE A 35 5.82 25.21 10.48
CA PHE A 35 6.09 23.77 10.51
C PHE A 35 4.96 22.96 11.14
N SER A 36 4.18 23.56 12.05
CA SER A 36 3.01 22.90 12.65
C SER A 36 1.80 22.79 11.70
N ILE A 37 1.74 23.58 10.61
CA ILE A 37 0.61 23.57 9.67
C ILE A 37 0.41 22.17 9.07
N TYR A 38 1.49 21.43 8.77
CA TYR A 38 1.35 20.11 8.16
C TYR A 38 0.61 19.12 9.08
N GLU A 39 0.98 19.13 10.34
CA GLU A 39 0.41 18.25 11.36
C GLU A 39 -1.03 18.66 11.72
N THR A 40 -1.30 19.97 11.76
CA THR A 40 -2.59 20.51 12.19
C THR A 40 -3.63 20.63 11.07
N SER A 41 -3.20 20.75 9.81
CA SER A 41 -4.09 20.84 8.64
C SER A 41 -4.84 19.54 8.31
N GLY A 42 -4.46 18.44 8.95
CA GLY A 42 -4.99 17.11 8.65
C GLY A 42 -4.32 16.44 7.44
N ALA A 43 -3.35 17.08 6.78
CA ALA A 43 -2.57 16.49 5.70
C ALA A 43 -1.86 15.21 6.16
N ALA A 44 -1.18 15.25 7.31
CA ALA A 44 -0.55 14.08 7.92
C ALA A 44 -1.54 12.92 8.20
N ALA A 45 -2.80 13.24 8.53
CA ALA A 45 -3.83 12.23 8.73
C ALA A 45 -4.29 11.59 7.42
N ILE A 46 -4.27 12.34 6.31
CA ILE A 46 -4.56 11.80 4.98
C ILE A 46 -3.41 10.92 4.50
N ASP A 47 -2.15 11.33 4.66
CA ASP A 47 -0.98 10.49 4.33
C ASP A 47 -1.04 9.14 5.04
N LYS A 48 -1.33 9.15 6.34
CA LYS A 48 -1.46 7.91 7.11
C LYS A 48 -2.55 7.01 6.55
N LYS A 49 -3.70 7.56 6.13
CA LYS A 49 -4.77 6.77 5.48
C LYS A 49 -4.33 6.23 4.13
N ILE A 50 -3.55 7.00 3.36
CA ILE A 50 -2.98 6.53 2.10
C ILE A 50 -2.10 5.31 2.36
N GLU A 51 -1.15 5.39 3.30
CA GLU A 51 -0.27 4.27 3.66
C GLU A 51 -1.06 3.03 4.14
N GLU A 52 -2.09 3.24 4.98
CA GLU A 52 -2.98 2.17 5.44
C GLU A 52 -3.71 1.49 4.26
N HIS A 53 -4.23 2.28 3.32
CA HIS A 53 -4.92 1.76 2.13
C HIS A 53 -3.98 1.07 1.15
N GLU A 54 -2.77 1.57 0.95
CA GLU A 54 -1.75 0.90 0.14
C GLU A 54 -1.39 -0.46 0.71
N THR A 55 -1.20 -0.53 2.04
CA THR A 55 -0.97 -1.80 2.74
C THR A 55 -2.14 -2.76 2.53
N LYS A 56 -3.39 -2.27 2.63
CA LYS A 56 -4.57 -3.10 2.41
C LYS A 56 -4.67 -3.60 0.96
N ILE A 57 -4.35 -2.77 -0.02
CA ILE A 57 -4.30 -3.16 -1.44
C ILE A 57 -3.27 -4.28 -1.64
N GLN A 58 -2.08 -4.16 -1.04
CA GLN A 58 -1.06 -5.21 -1.13
C GLN A 58 -1.55 -6.54 -0.52
N GLN A 59 -2.25 -6.49 0.62
CA GLN A 59 -2.84 -7.69 1.22
C GLN A 59 -3.87 -8.35 0.30
N LEU A 60 -4.81 -7.58 -0.25
CA LEU A 60 -5.84 -8.08 -1.16
C LEU A 60 -5.24 -8.68 -2.43
N ARG A 61 -4.17 -8.08 -2.96
CA ARG A 61 -3.44 -8.64 -4.11
C ARG A 61 -2.83 -10.01 -3.79
N LYS A 62 -2.27 -10.20 -2.59
CA LYS A 62 -1.74 -11.50 -2.16
C LYS A 62 -2.85 -12.53 -2.03
N GLU A 63 -3.96 -12.16 -1.40
CA GLU A 63 -5.13 -13.02 -1.25
C GLU A 63 -5.70 -13.44 -2.61
N LEU A 64 -5.80 -12.52 -3.56
CA LEU A 64 -6.22 -12.82 -4.93
C LEU A 64 -5.32 -13.85 -5.60
N VAL A 65 -3.99 -13.74 -5.46
CA VAL A 65 -3.05 -14.73 -6.02
C VAL A 65 -3.30 -16.12 -5.42
N THR A 66 -3.48 -16.19 -4.09
CA THR A 66 -3.79 -17.47 -3.41
C THR A 66 -5.11 -18.06 -3.90
N ILE A 67 -6.16 -17.25 -4.01
CA ILE A 67 -7.48 -17.71 -4.49
C ILE A 67 -7.40 -18.19 -5.95
N ILE A 68 -6.70 -17.45 -6.81
CA ILE A 68 -6.50 -17.86 -8.22
C ILE A 68 -5.78 -19.20 -8.28
N GLN A 69 -4.71 -19.39 -7.51
CA GLN A 69 -3.99 -20.67 -7.46
C GLN A 69 -4.87 -21.82 -6.99
N GLY A 70 -5.67 -21.61 -5.94
CA GLY A 70 -6.65 -22.60 -5.48
C GLY A 70 -7.70 -22.92 -6.54
N THR A 71 -8.19 -21.90 -7.23
CA THR A 71 -9.18 -22.05 -8.32
C THR A 71 -8.61 -22.84 -9.50
N GLU A 72 -7.37 -22.57 -9.92
CA GLU A 72 -6.73 -23.32 -11.01
C GLU A 72 -6.44 -24.78 -10.61
N ALA A 73 -6.11 -25.04 -9.35
CA ALA A 73 -6.00 -26.40 -8.84
C ALA A 73 -7.35 -27.14 -8.89
N GLU A 74 -8.44 -26.51 -8.43
CA GLU A 74 -9.79 -27.07 -8.51
C GLU A 74 -10.21 -27.35 -9.97
N LYS A 75 -9.98 -26.40 -10.88
CA LYS A 75 -10.22 -26.61 -12.33
C LYS A 75 -9.43 -27.79 -12.87
N SER A 76 -8.15 -27.91 -12.50
CA SER A 76 -7.29 -29.02 -12.91
C SER A 76 -7.82 -30.36 -12.40
N HIS A 77 -8.34 -30.43 -11.17
CA HIS A 77 -9.00 -31.62 -10.65
C HIS A 77 -10.26 -31.99 -11.42
N ILE A 78 -11.11 -31.02 -11.76
CA ILE A 78 -12.34 -31.28 -12.54
C ILE A 78 -12.00 -31.82 -13.94
N VAL A 79 -11.02 -31.21 -14.61
CA VAL A 79 -10.58 -31.67 -15.94
C VAL A 79 -9.96 -33.07 -15.89
N ALA A 80 -9.25 -33.42 -14.83
CA ALA A 80 -8.77 -34.80 -14.61
C ALA A 80 -9.92 -35.80 -14.47
N ARG A 81 -10.98 -35.45 -13.74
CA ARG A 81 -12.18 -36.29 -13.61
C ARG A 81 -12.89 -36.53 -14.94
N PHE A 82 -12.99 -35.52 -15.81
CA PHE A 82 -13.50 -35.74 -17.17
C PHE A 82 -12.69 -36.81 -17.93
N LYS A 83 -11.36 -36.81 -17.75
CA LYS A 83 -10.47 -37.79 -18.38
C LYS A 83 -10.61 -39.18 -17.76
N GLU A 84 -10.85 -39.28 -16.44
CA GLU A 84 -11.14 -40.54 -15.73
C GLU A 84 -12.44 -41.18 -16.24
N GLU A 85 -13.45 -40.38 -16.60
CA GLU A 85 -14.68 -40.83 -17.27
C GLU A 85 -14.48 -41.25 -18.75
N GLY A 86 -13.23 -41.28 -19.24
CA GLY A 86 -12.87 -41.72 -20.58
C GLY A 86 -13.11 -40.68 -21.68
N ILE A 87 -13.40 -39.41 -21.32
CA ILE A 87 -13.66 -38.35 -22.29
C ILE A 87 -12.34 -37.82 -22.88
N SER A 88 -12.28 -37.71 -24.21
CA SER A 88 -11.09 -37.22 -24.91
C SER A 88 -10.82 -35.74 -24.64
N GLN A 89 -9.56 -35.29 -24.70
CA GLN A 89 -9.21 -33.87 -24.48
C GLN A 89 -9.96 -32.91 -25.41
N GLN A 90 -10.16 -33.31 -26.66
CA GLN A 90 -10.87 -32.52 -27.66
C GLN A 90 -12.35 -32.40 -27.30
N GLU A 91 -12.96 -33.47 -26.80
CA GLU A 91 -14.34 -33.43 -26.34
C GLU A 91 -14.51 -32.65 -25.03
N ILE A 92 -13.55 -32.73 -24.11
CA ILE A 92 -13.52 -31.87 -22.90
C ILE A 92 -13.51 -30.40 -23.33
N SER A 93 -12.56 -30.02 -24.20
CA SER A 93 -12.44 -28.66 -24.74
C SER A 93 -13.77 -28.14 -25.32
N GLN A 94 -14.49 -28.98 -26.08
CA GLN A 94 -15.80 -28.63 -26.62
C GLN A 94 -16.87 -28.48 -25.54
N ARG A 95 -16.90 -29.37 -24.53
CA ARG A 95 -17.92 -29.38 -23.46
C ARG A 95 -17.83 -28.18 -22.52
N ILE A 96 -16.63 -27.79 -22.11
CA ILE A 96 -16.41 -26.68 -21.18
C ILE A 96 -15.95 -25.39 -21.87
N CYS A 97 -15.97 -25.38 -23.21
CA CYS A 97 -15.62 -24.22 -24.05
C CYS A 97 -14.24 -23.62 -23.75
N LEU A 98 -13.26 -24.47 -23.45
CA LEU A 98 -11.86 -24.07 -23.27
C LEU A 98 -11.04 -24.39 -24.51
N ALA A 99 -9.96 -23.64 -24.73
CA ALA A 99 -9.03 -23.98 -25.80
C ALA A 99 -8.37 -25.34 -25.54
N PRO A 100 -8.09 -26.16 -26.56
CA PRO A 100 -7.40 -27.44 -26.37
C PRO A 100 -6.06 -27.30 -25.62
N SER A 101 -5.37 -26.17 -25.79
CA SER A 101 -4.13 -25.85 -25.06
C SER A 101 -4.35 -25.65 -23.56
N GLU A 102 -5.46 -25.01 -23.16
CA GLU A 102 -5.80 -24.79 -21.74
C GLU A 102 -6.19 -26.11 -21.08
N VAL A 103 -7.00 -26.94 -21.74
CA VAL A 103 -7.33 -28.29 -21.26
C VAL A 103 -6.07 -29.13 -21.08
N ARG A 104 -5.13 -29.07 -22.03
CA ARG A 104 -3.85 -29.79 -21.93
C ARG A 104 -3.00 -29.28 -20.76
N GLN A 105 -3.00 -27.97 -20.51
CA GLN A 105 -2.28 -27.38 -19.39
C GLN A 105 -2.87 -27.81 -18.05
N LEU A 106 -4.19 -27.70 -17.88
CA LEU A 106 -4.91 -28.14 -16.68
C LEU A 106 -4.64 -29.64 -16.40
N LEU A 107 -4.66 -30.49 -17.42
CA LEU A 107 -4.32 -31.92 -17.29
C LEU A 107 -2.86 -32.21 -16.92
N LYS A 108 -1.95 -31.28 -17.20
CA LYS A 108 -0.54 -31.38 -16.82
C LYS A 108 -0.31 -30.91 -15.39
N GLU A 109 -1.09 -29.93 -14.96
CA GLU A 109 -1.05 -29.35 -13.62
C GLU A 109 -1.86 -30.16 -12.60
N SER A 110 -2.78 -31.02 -13.06
CA SER A 110 -3.46 -32.01 -12.22
C SER A 110 -2.43 -32.86 -11.48
N PRO A 111 -2.44 -32.89 -10.14
CA PRO A 111 -1.65 -33.88 -9.41
C PRO A 111 -2.19 -35.27 -9.80
N SER A 112 -1.29 -36.18 -10.19
CA SER A 112 -1.61 -37.60 -10.34
C SER A 112 -2.34 -38.06 -9.07
N GLN A 113 -3.63 -38.40 -9.17
CA GLN A 113 -4.44 -38.77 -8.01
C GLN A 113 -3.84 -39.97 -7.26
N GLU A 114 -3.67 -39.84 -5.94
CA GLU A 114 -3.92 -40.97 -5.05
C GLU A 114 -5.43 -41.26 -5.05
N PRO A 115 -5.86 -42.55 -4.97
CA PRO A 115 -7.25 -42.93 -5.14
C PRO A 115 -8.11 -42.39 -4.00
N HIS A 116 -9.14 -41.61 -4.32
CA HIS A 116 -10.21 -41.32 -3.37
C HIS A 116 -11.02 -42.60 -3.12
N GLU A 117 -10.75 -43.28 -2.00
CA GLU A 117 -11.65 -44.28 -1.43
C GLU A 117 -12.99 -43.62 -1.10
N ILE A 118 -14.06 -44.10 -1.74
CA ILE A 118 -15.44 -43.78 -1.40
C ILE A 118 -15.80 -44.60 -0.15
N ALA A 119 -15.91 -43.95 1.01
CA ALA A 119 -16.49 -44.56 2.19
C ALA A 119 -18.02 -44.65 2.02
N ASN A 120 -18.55 -45.87 2.21
CA ASN A 120 -19.97 -46.25 2.18
C ASN A 120 -20.83 -45.51 3.23
#